data_AF-A0A925CDZ5-F1
#
_entry.id   AF-A0A925CDZ5-F1
#
_cell.length_a   1.000
_cell.length_b   1.000
_cell.length_c   1.000
_cell.angle_alpha   90.00
_cell.angle_beta   90.00
_cell.angle_gamma   90.00
#
_symmetry.space_group_name_H-M   'P 1'
#
loop_
_entity.id
_entity.type
_entity.pdbx_description
1 polymer ?
#
loop_
_entity_poly.entity_id
_entity_poly.type
_entity_poly.pdbx_seq_one_letter_code
_entity_poly.pdbx_strand_id
1 'polypeptide(L)'
;MNTKIVGVALVALVIGLGGGYLLASGQNPAPITHDMSTTMDGMTADLENKEGAEFEQAFIDGMIVHHEGAVAMAQMVLEKTQRPELVQLANDIISAQTREINMMRGWLKSWYGIE
;
A
#
# COMPACT_ATOMS: atom_id res chain seq x y z
N MET A 1 1.48 30.28 8.14
CA MET A 1 1.03 29.40 7.04
C MET A 1 2.22 28.53 6.66
N ASN A 2 2.30 27.33 7.24
CA ASN A 2 3.53 26.53 7.28
C ASN A 2 3.62 25.60 6.07
N THR A 3 4.41 26.01 5.08
CA THR A 3 4.81 25.28 3.86
C THR A 3 5.61 23.99 4.10
N LYS A 4 5.70 23.51 5.35
CA LYS A 4 6.53 22.35 5.73
C LYS A 4 5.80 21.01 5.72
N ILE A 5 4.47 20.99 5.60
CA ILE A 5 3.68 19.74 5.63
C ILE A 5 3.66 19.06 4.24
N VAL A 6 3.84 19.82 3.16
CA VAL A 6 3.81 19.30 1.78
C VAL A 6 5.04 18.43 1.43
N GLY A 7 6.11 18.48 2.22
CA GLY A 7 7.37 17.76 1.93
C GLY A 7 7.45 16.30 2.39
N VAL A 8 6.49 15.81 3.19
CA VAL A 8 6.59 14.46 3.80
C VAL A 8 5.81 13.40 3.02
N ALA A 9 4.85 13.80 2.18
CA ALA A 9 4.01 12.87 1.41
C ALA A 9 4.73 12.16 0.24
N LEU A 10 5.96 12.57 -0.12
CA LEU A 10 6.72 11.97 -1.23
C LEU A 10 7.78 10.95 -0.78
N VAL A 11 8.09 10.83 0.51
CA VAL A 11 9.20 9.98 0.98
C VAL A 11 8.79 8.53 1.25
N ALA A 12 7.49 8.23 1.37
CA ALA A 12 7.00 6.87 1.59
C ALA A 12 6.73 6.06 0.31
N LEU A 13 7.04 6.60 -0.88
CA LEU A 13 7.09 5.81 -2.12
C LEU A 13 8.39 5.00 -2.26
N VAL A 14 9.35 5.17 -1.33
CA VAL A 14 10.75 4.73 -1.53
C VAL A 14 11.14 3.45 -0.76
N ILE A 15 10.27 2.86 0.08
CA ILE A 15 10.61 1.57 0.72
C ILE A 15 10.40 0.36 -0.24
N GLY A 16 9.88 0.60 -1.45
CA GLY A 16 9.76 -0.40 -2.52
C GLY A 16 10.98 -0.56 -3.45
N LEU A 17 12.03 0.27 -3.36
CA LEU A 17 13.13 0.29 -4.35
C LEU A 17 14.53 -0.03 -3.80
N GLY A 18 14.67 -0.39 -2.52
CA GLY A 18 15.99 -0.60 -1.89
C GLY A 18 16.57 -2.03 -1.95
N GLY A 19 15.77 -3.06 -2.24
CA GLY A 19 16.23 -4.47 -2.13
C GLY A 19 16.04 -5.35 -3.35
N GLY A 20 15.29 -4.91 -4.37
CA GLY A 20 14.83 -5.76 -5.48
C GLY A 20 15.70 -5.76 -6.74
N TYR A 21 16.69 -4.85 -6.87
CA TYR A 21 17.37 -4.64 -8.16
C TYR A 21 18.42 -5.71 -8.54
N LEU A 22 18.53 -6.84 -7.82
CA LEU A 22 19.56 -7.84 -8.11
C LEU A 22 19.09 -9.20 -8.62
N LEU A 23 17.79 -9.45 -8.83
CA LEU A 23 17.33 -10.73 -9.38
C LEU A 23 16.34 -10.54 -10.54
N ALA A 24 16.81 -9.83 -11.57
CA ALA A 24 16.23 -9.92 -12.90
C ALA A 24 16.70 -11.24 -13.56
N SER A 25 15.97 -12.33 -13.32
CA SER A 25 16.00 -13.48 -14.22
C SER A 25 14.60 -14.07 -14.34
N GLY A 26 13.98 -13.76 -15.49
CA GLY A 26 12.70 -14.23 -16.02
C GLY A 26 11.98 -15.33 -15.26
N GLN A 27 10.86 -14.96 -14.64
CA GLN A 27 9.77 -15.88 -14.33
C GLN A 27 8.45 -15.19 -14.65
N ASN A 28 7.58 -15.95 -15.33
CA ASN A 28 6.26 -15.54 -15.78
C ASN A 28 5.46 -14.83 -14.66
N PRO A 29 4.72 -13.75 -14.96
CA PRO A 29 3.92 -13.08 -13.93
C PRO A 29 2.92 -14.08 -13.35
N ALA A 30 3.04 -14.34 -12.05
CA ALA A 30 2.08 -15.16 -11.32
C ALA A 30 0.67 -14.52 -11.42
N PRO A 31 -0.41 -15.31 -11.39
CA PRO A 31 -1.79 -14.84 -11.56
C PRO A 31 -2.22 -13.72 -10.59
N ILE A 32 -1.50 -13.54 -9.48
CA ILE A 32 -1.71 -12.50 -8.47
C ILE A 32 -1.35 -11.09 -8.99
N THR A 33 -0.39 -10.98 -9.91
CA THR A 33 0.02 -9.69 -10.49
C THR A 33 -1.06 -9.05 -11.35
N HIS A 34 -1.89 -9.88 -11.99
CA HIS A 34 -2.99 -9.42 -12.84
C HIS A 34 -4.14 -8.85 -12.00
N ASP A 35 -4.39 -9.43 -10.81
CA ASP A 35 -5.46 -9.01 -9.90
C ASP A 35 -5.14 -7.67 -9.20
N MET A 36 -3.88 -7.46 -8.83
CA MET A 36 -3.45 -6.18 -8.27
C MET A 36 -3.43 -5.08 -9.34
N SER A 37 -3.05 -5.38 -10.58
CA SER A 37 -3.15 -4.43 -11.70
C SER A 37 -4.59 -3.97 -11.91
N THR A 38 -5.55 -4.90 -11.95
CA THR A 38 -6.97 -4.55 -12.11
C THR A 38 -7.53 -3.78 -10.92
N THR A 39 -7.07 -4.07 -9.71
CA THR A 39 -7.46 -3.33 -8.50
C THR A 39 -6.94 -1.89 -8.53
N MET A 40 -5.69 -1.70 -8.94
CA MET A 40 -5.09 -0.37 -9.08
C MET A 40 -5.72 0.43 -10.22
N ASP A 41 -6.04 -0.22 -11.35
CA ASP A 41 -6.77 0.42 -12.46
C ASP A 41 -8.20 0.83 -12.05
N GLY A 42 -8.86 0.03 -11.23
CA GLY A 42 -10.16 0.38 -10.65
C GLY A 42 -10.07 1.58 -9.70
N MET A 43 -9.03 1.60 -8.85
CA MET A 43 -8.79 2.73 -7.94
C MET A 43 -8.49 4.02 -8.71
N THR A 44 -7.64 3.99 -9.74
CA THR A 44 -7.32 5.18 -10.54
C THR A 44 -8.55 5.70 -11.29
N ALA A 45 -9.40 4.81 -11.82
CA ALA A 45 -10.65 5.18 -12.46
C ALA A 45 -11.64 5.83 -11.48
N ASP A 46 -11.76 5.33 -10.25
CA ASP A 46 -12.63 5.95 -9.23
C ASP A 46 -12.17 7.36 -8.86
N LEU A 47 -10.86 7.62 -8.91
CA LEU A 47 -10.29 8.93 -8.60
C LEU A 47 -10.41 9.95 -9.74
N GLU A 48 -10.65 9.52 -10.99
CA GLU A 48 -10.40 10.29 -12.22
C GLU A 48 -11.22 11.58 -12.37
N ASN A 49 -12.23 11.81 -11.52
CA ASN A 49 -13.03 13.04 -11.49
C ASN A 49 -13.30 13.56 -10.08
N LYS A 50 -12.57 13.07 -9.07
CA LYS A 50 -12.72 13.52 -7.68
C LYS A 50 -11.72 14.64 -7.40
N GLU A 51 -12.14 15.62 -6.61
CA GLU A 51 -11.28 16.72 -6.17
C GLU A 51 -11.45 17.00 -4.66
N GLY A 52 -10.47 17.66 -4.06
CA GLY A 52 -10.51 18.06 -2.65
C GLY A 52 -10.83 16.90 -1.71
N ALA A 53 -11.77 17.10 -0.79
CA ALA A 53 -12.14 16.12 0.22
C ALA A 53 -12.68 14.80 -0.37
N GLU A 54 -13.37 14.85 -1.52
CA GLU A 54 -13.88 13.65 -2.17
C GLU A 54 -12.74 12.79 -2.73
N PHE A 55 -11.72 13.43 -3.30
CA PHE A 55 -10.50 12.75 -3.75
C PHE A 55 -9.74 12.16 -2.57
N GLU A 56 -9.54 12.94 -1.51
CA GLU A 56 -8.76 12.52 -0.35
C GLU A 56 -9.41 11.31 0.35
N GLN A 57 -10.73 11.32 0.54
CA GLN A 57 -11.46 10.18 1.13
C GLN A 57 -11.35 8.94 0.24
N ALA A 58 -11.64 9.05 -1.05
CA ALA A 58 -11.57 7.91 -1.97
C ALA A 58 -10.15 7.34 -2.09
N PHE A 59 -9.13 8.20 -2.09
CA PHE A 59 -7.73 7.77 -2.09
C PHE A 59 -7.39 7.00 -0.80
N ILE A 60 -7.79 7.53 0.36
CA ILE A 60 -7.50 6.88 1.65
C ILE A 60 -8.23 5.54 1.75
N ASP A 61 -9.50 5.47 1.37
CA ASP A 61 -10.28 4.22 1.37
C ASP A 61 -9.66 3.16 0.44
N GLY A 62 -9.28 3.56 -0.78
CA GLY A 62 -8.61 2.66 -1.72
C GLY A 62 -7.25 2.17 -1.20
N MET A 63 -6.46 3.04 -0.57
CA MET A 63 -5.17 2.67 0.01
C MET A 63 -5.31 1.73 1.22
N ILE A 64 -6.36 1.88 2.03
CA ILE A 64 -6.65 0.93 3.12
C ILE A 64 -6.87 -0.46 2.54
N VAL A 65 -7.73 -0.60 1.53
CA VAL A 65 -8.02 -1.90 0.88
C VAL A 65 -6.77 -2.49 0.24
N HIS A 66 -6.00 -1.68 -0.49
CA HIS A 66 -4.73 -2.11 -1.09
C HIS A 66 -3.74 -2.64 -0.04
N HIS A 67 -3.60 -1.95 1.10
CA HIS A 67 -2.73 -2.38 2.19
C HIS A 67 -3.22 -3.63 2.91
N GLU A 68 -4.53 -3.78 3.14
CA GLU A 68 -5.11 -5.00 3.70
C GLU A 68 -4.82 -6.21 2.81
N GLY A 69 -4.91 -6.05 1.49
CA GLY A 69 -4.51 -7.08 0.52
C GLY A 69 -3.03 -7.46 0.63
N ALA A 70 -2.13 -6.47 0.75
CA ALA A 70 -0.70 -6.73 0.91
C ALA A 70 -0.35 -7.43 2.24
N VAL A 71 -1.02 -7.06 3.34
CA VAL A 71 -0.90 -7.74 4.64
C VAL A 71 -1.34 -9.20 4.53
N ALA A 72 -2.48 -9.48 3.89
CA ALA A 72 -2.96 -10.84 3.69
C ALA A 72 -1.98 -11.67 2.85
N MET A 73 -1.40 -11.09 1.80
CA MET A 73 -0.37 -11.77 1.00
C MET A 73 0.90 -12.06 1.80
N ALA A 74 1.37 -11.09 2.60
CA ALA A 74 2.53 -11.29 3.44
C ALA A 74 2.30 -12.40 4.49
N GLN A 75 1.10 -12.49 5.07
CA GLN A 75 0.73 -13.61 5.94
C GLN A 75 0.79 -14.95 5.21
N MET A 76 0.28 -15.04 3.97
CA MET A 76 0.40 -16.25 3.16
C MET A 76 1.86 -16.63 2.85
N VAL A 77 2.76 -15.66 2.70
CA VAL A 77 4.20 -15.94 2.52
C VAL A 77 4.75 -16.64 3.76
N LEU A 78 4.43 -16.16 4.97
CA LEU A 78 4.88 -16.78 6.23
C LEU A 78 4.41 -18.23 6.38
N GLU A 79 3.28 -18.60 5.79
CA GLU A 79 2.77 -19.98 5.79
C GLU A 79 3.43 -20.89 4.74
N LYS A 80 3.97 -20.31 3.66
CA LYS A 80 4.40 -21.06 2.46
C LYS A 80 5.91 -21.20 2.32
N THR A 81 6.71 -20.43 3.05
CA THR A 81 8.17 -20.48 2.94
C THR A 81 8.86 -20.36 4.30
N GLN A 82 10.05 -20.94 4.40
CA GLN A 82 10.95 -20.80 5.53
C GLN A 82 12.23 -20.03 5.16
N ARG A 83 12.32 -19.48 3.94
CA ARG A 83 13.49 -18.70 3.51
C ARG A 83 13.59 -17.43 4.37
N PRO A 84 14.68 -17.24 5.14
CA PRO A 84 14.76 -16.15 6.12
C PRO A 84 14.53 -14.76 5.52
N GLU A 85 15.00 -14.52 4.29
CA GLU A 85 14.87 -13.25 3.59
C GLU A 85 13.40 -12.93 3.28
N LEU A 86 12.63 -13.95 2.85
CA LEU A 86 11.21 -13.79 2.54
C LEU A 86 10.36 -13.68 3.80
N VAL A 87 10.73 -14.38 4.87
CA VAL A 87 10.07 -14.27 6.18
C VAL A 87 10.28 -12.89 6.77
N GLN A 88 11.51 -12.36 6.70
CA GLN A 88 11.81 -11.01 7.17
C GLN A 88 10.99 -9.98 6.38
N LEU A 89 11.01 -10.06 5.04
CA LEU A 89 10.26 -9.17 4.18
C LEU A 89 8.75 -9.19 4.49
N ALA A 90 8.17 -10.37 4.68
CA ALA A 90 6.75 -10.50 5.01
C ALA A 90 6.40 -9.84 6.35
N ASN A 91 7.22 -10.05 7.39
CA ASN A 91 7.01 -9.41 8.68
C ASN A 91 7.13 -7.88 8.59
N ASP A 92 8.09 -7.36 7.81
CA ASP A 92 8.27 -5.93 7.62
C ASP A 92 7.06 -5.30 6.90
N ILE A 93 6.54 -5.97 5.86
CA ILE A 93 5.32 -5.56 5.16
C ILE A 93 4.12 -5.53 6.12
N ILE A 94 3.90 -6.58 6.90
CA ILE A 94 2.79 -6.65 7.86
C ILE A 94 2.88 -5.49 8.86
N SER A 95 4.06 -5.27 9.45
CA SER A 95 4.27 -4.23 10.46
C SER A 95 4.07 -2.82 9.91
N ALA A 96 4.65 -2.52 8.74
CA ALA A 96 4.55 -1.20 8.12
C ALA A 96 3.10 -0.91 7.67
N GLN A 97 2.51 -1.81 6.88
CA GLN A 97 1.21 -1.54 6.28
C GLN A 97 0.07 -1.58 7.28
N THR A 98 0.15 -2.40 8.34
CA THR A 98 -0.82 -2.34 9.45
C THR A 98 -0.77 -0.99 10.17
N ARG A 99 0.43 -0.41 10.33
CA ARG A 99 0.57 0.93 10.92
C ARG A 99 -0.03 2.00 10.01
N GLU A 100 0.21 1.91 8.71
CA GLU A 100 -0.32 2.83 7.70
C GLU A 100 -1.86 2.77 7.62
N ILE A 101 -2.46 1.57 7.68
CA ILE A 101 -3.92 1.41 7.78
C ILE A 101 -4.46 2.17 9.00
N ASN A 102 -3.84 2.02 10.17
CA ASN A 102 -4.29 2.72 11.37
C ASN A 102 -4.13 4.25 11.27
N MET A 103 -3.07 4.73 10.62
CA MET A 103 -2.90 6.16 10.37
C MET A 103 -3.99 6.69 9.44
N MET A 104 -4.27 5.97 8.35
CA MET A 104 -5.30 6.31 7.38
C MET A 104 -6.71 6.34 7.97
N ARG A 105 -7.08 5.33 8.78
CA ARG A 105 -8.32 5.35 9.56
C ARG A 105 -8.37 6.55 10.53
N GLY A 106 -7.22 6.87 11.14
CA GLY A 106 -7.08 8.06 11.99
C GLY A 106 -7.32 9.37 11.22
N TRP A 107 -6.88 9.47 9.97
CA TRP A 107 -7.13 10.64 9.12
C TRP A 107 -8.60 10.76 8.71
N LEU A 108 -9.23 9.66 8.28
CA LEU A 108 -10.67 9.66 7.97
C LEU A 108 -11.50 10.17 9.15
N LYS A 109 -11.18 9.70 10.35
CA LYS A 109 -11.82 10.15 11.57
C LYS A 109 -11.52 11.61 11.90
N SER A 110 -10.24 12.00 11.88
CA SER A 110 -9.82 13.33 12.32
C SER A 110 -10.20 14.44 11.34
N TRP A 111 -10.27 14.15 10.04
CA TRP A 111 -10.45 15.18 9.01
C TRP A 111 -11.91 15.22 8.53
N TYR A 112 -12.60 14.08 8.51
CA TYR A 112 -13.94 13.95 7.93
C TYR A 112 -14.99 13.39 8.90
N GLY A 113 -14.60 12.94 10.10
CA GLY A 113 -15.53 12.34 11.07
C GLY A 113 -16.08 10.98 10.63
N ILE A 114 -15.36 10.28 9.74
CA ILE A 114 -15.70 8.96 9.23
C ILE A 114 -15.01 7.92 10.12
N GLU A 115 -15.77 6.96 10.65
CA GLU A 115 -15.28 5.90 11.57
C GLU A 115 -14.77 4.65 10.83
#